data_AF-A0ABF7Q4G9-F1
#
_entry.id   AF-A0ABF7Q4G9-F1
#
_cell.length_a   1.000
_cell.length_b   1.000
_cell.length_c   1.000
_cell.angle_alpha   90.00
_cell.angle_beta   90.00
_cell.angle_gamma   90.00
#
_symmetry.space_group_name_H-M   'P 1'
#
loop_
_entity.id
_entity.type
_entity.pdbx_description
1 polymer ?
#
loop_
_entity_poly.entity_id
_entity_poly.type
_entity_poly.pdbx_seq_one_letter_code
_entity_poly.pdbx_strand_id
1 'polypeptide(L)' 'MVGVECLSNCNRACTVAVTAPGKWTYVLGALDPDIHAQDVLTFAQLHQRHEAGLPAWRERPEYIRKNTVARVPALSLPR' A
#
# COMPACT_ATOMS: atom_id res chain seq x y z
N MET A 1 -5.12 6.55 9.98
CA MET A 1 -5.06 6.94 8.56
C MET A 1 -5.27 8.44 8.49
N VAL A 2 -4.60 9.13 7.57
CA VAL A 2 -4.76 10.57 7.35
C VAL A 2 -5.30 10.81 5.95
N GLY A 3 -6.15 11.82 5.77
CA GLY A 3 -6.58 12.27 4.45
C GLY A 3 -5.42 12.95 3.72
N VAL A 4 -5.37 12.76 2.40
CA VAL A 4 -4.45 13.46 1.50
C VAL A 4 -5.24 13.93 0.29
N GLU A 5 -4.73 14.93 -0.44
CA GLU A 5 -5.48 15.53 -1.55
C GLU A 5 -5.66 14.59 -2.74
N CYS A 6 -4.56 14.22 -3.41
CA CYS A 6 -4.63 13.52 -4.69
C CYS A 6 -3.53 12.48 -4.82
N LEU A 7 -3.91 11.30 -5.31
CA LEU A 7 -3.00 10.23 -5.73
C LEU A 7 -3.12 9.94 -7.23
N SER A 8 -3.79 10.80 -7.98
CA SER A 8 -4.03 10.72 -9.42
C SER A 8 -4.56 9.36 -9.91
N ASN A 9 -5.31 8.65 -9.06
CA ASN A 9 -5.81 7.31 -9.30
C ASN A 9 -7.36 7.29 -9.35
N CYS A 10 -7.96 8.33 -9.95
CA CYS A 10 -9.40 8.61 -9.87
C CYS A 10 -10.28 7.49 -10.44
N ASN A 11 -9.84 6.81 -11.49
CA ASN A 11 -10.57 5.69 -12.11
C ASN A 11 -10.58 4.40 -11.27
N ARG A 12 -9.83 4.38 -10.15
CA ARG A 12 -9.70 3.26 -9.23
C ARG A 12 -9.91 3.73 -7.78
N ALA A 13 -10.98 4.48 -7.54
CA ALA A 13 -11.46 4.73 -6.19
C ALA A 13 -12.07 3.44 -5.57
N CYS A 14 -12.00 3.19 -4.26
CA CYS A 14 -11.22 3.93 -3.25
C CYS A 14 -9.72 3.61 -3.33
N THR A 15 -8.88 4.49 -2.77
CA THR A 15 -7.42 4.39 -2.85
C THR A 15 -6.74 4.68 -1.52
N VAL A 16 -5.64 3.97 -1.23
CA VAL A 16 -4.81 4.16 -0.04
C VAL A 16 -3.33 4.09 -0.42
N ALA A 17 -2.52 4.99 0.14
CA ALA A 17 -1.07 4.87 0.12
C ALA A 17 -0.55 4.32 1.47
N VAL A 18 0.26 3.27 1.43
CA VAL A 18 0.97 2.72 2.60
C VAL A 18 2.44 3.11 2.48
N THR A 19 2.92 3.89 3.44
CA THR A 19 4.25 4.50 3.41
C THR A 19 4.87 4.53 4.81
N ALA A 20 6.20 4.52 4.87
CA ALA A 20 6.97 4.74 6.09
C ALA A 20 8.37 5.25 5.73
N PRO A 21 9.06 5.99 6.62
CA PRO A 21 10.43 6.46 6.38
C PRO A 21 11.37 5.31 5.99
N GLY A 22 12.16 5.50 4.93
CA GLY A 22 13.12 4.50 4.44
C GLY A 22 12.50 3.26 3.78
N LYS A 23 11.16 3.22 3.61
CA LYS A 23 10.46 2.05 3.05
C LYS A 23 9.81 2.37 1.71
N TRP A 24 9.62 1.33 0.92
CA TRP A 24 8.86 1.42 -0.33
C TRP A 24 7.41 1.87 -0.05
N THR A 25 6.90 2.79 -0.86
CA THR A 25 5.50 3.22 -0.78
C THR A 25 4.64 2.40 -1.74
N TYR A 26 3.46 1.96 -1.27
CA TYR A 26 2.49 1.24 -2.08
C TYR A 26 1.26 2.11 -2.29
N VAL A 27 0.81 2.23 -3.54
CA VAL A 27 -0.51 2.79 -3.86
C VAL A 27 -1.44 1.63 -4.18
N LEU A 28 -2.52 1.53 -3.44
CA LEU A 28 -3.56 0.52 -3.55
C LEU A 28 -4.83 1.18 -4.09
N GLY A 29 -5.53 0.53 -5.03
CA GLY A 29 -6.70 1.12 -5.66
C GLY A 29 -7.85 0.15 -5.93
N ALA A 30 -8.98 0.69 -6.35
CA ALA A 30 -10.26 0.00 -6.53
C ALA A 30 -10.70 -0.71 -5.24
N LEU A 31 -10.43 -0.10 -4.09
CA LEU A 31 -10.84 -0.66 -2.80
C LEU A 31 -12.33 -0.44 -2.56
N ASP A 32 -12.92 -1.36 -1.82
CA ASP A 32 -14.27 -1.27 -1.27
C ASP A 32 -14.07 -1.14 0.25
N PRO A 33 -14.49 -0.03 0.89
CA PRO A 33 -14.26 0.19 2.31
C PRO A 33 -14.91 -0.86 3.22
N ASP A 34 -16.05 -1.42 2.83
CA ASP A 34 -16.81 -2.37 3.66
C ASP A 34 -16.24 -3.79 3.56
N ILE A 35 -15.58 -4.11 2.44
CA ILE A 35 -15.02 -5.45 2.18
C ILE A 35 -13.51 -5.49 2.47
N HIS A 36 -12.76 -4.47 2.03
CA HIS A 36 -11.30 -4.52 1.91
C HIS A 36 -10.56 -3.75 3.02
N ALA A 37 -11.25 -3.14 3.98
CA ALA A 37 -10.60 -2.42 5.08
C ALA A 37 -9.60 -3.31 5.85
N GLN A 38 -9.98 -4.56 6.16
CA GLN A 38 -9.11 -5.47 6.90
C GLN A 38 -7.87 -5.89 6.09
N ASP A 39 -7.99 -6.02 4.77
CA ASP A 39 -6.87 -6.31 3.88
C ASP A 39 -5.85 -5.16 3.88
N VAL A 40 -6.32 -3.91 3.84
CA VAL A 40 -5.46 -2.72 3.92
C VAL A 40 -4.72 -2.69 5.26
N LEU A 41 -5.42 -2.92 6.38
CA LEU A 41 -4.80 -2.93 7.71
C LEU A 41 -3.76 -4.06 7.85
N THR A 42 -4.09 -5.25 7.37
CA THR A 42 -3.19 -6.41 7.37
C THR A 42 -1.94 -6.11 6.55
N PHE A 43 -2.10 -5.53 5.35
CA PHE A 43 -0.97 -5.17 4.52
C PHE A 43 -0.12 -4.05 5.14
N ALA A 44 -0.74 -3.05 5.77
CA ALA A 44 -0.01 -1.99 6.48
C ALA A 44 0.85 -2.56 7.62
N GLN A 45 0.37 -3.57 8.36
CA GLN A 45 1.16 -4.25 9.39
C GLN A 45 2.33 -5.04 8.80
N LEU A 46 2.11 -5.79 7.71
CA LEU A 46 3.18 -6.49 7.02
C LEU A 46 4.26 -5.52 6.52
N HIS A 47 3.84 -4.42 5.90
CA HIS A 47 4.71 -3.35 5.42
C HIS A 47 5.54 -2.75 6.56
N GLN A 48 4.89 -2.45 7.69
CA GLN A 48 5.56 -1.92 8.87
C GLN A 48 6.62 -2.88 9.43
N ARG A 49 6.33 -4.19 9.48
CA ARG A 49 7.25 -5.21 10.01
C ARG A 49 8.43 -5.50 9.09
N HIS A 50 8.23 -5.41 7.78
CA HIS A 50 9.31 -5.65 6.81
C HIS A 50 10.31 -4.50 6.81
N GLU A 51 11.61 -4.79 6.86
CA GLU A 51 12.68 -3.78 6.94
C GLU A 51 12.57 -2.70 5.85
N ALA A 52 12.60 -3.09 4.57
CA ALA A 52 12.42 -2.18 3.43
C ALA A 52 10.94 -1.87 3.07
N GLY A 53 9.98 -2.39 3.83
CA GLY A 53 8.55 -2.30 3.48
C GLY A 53 8.18 -3.03 2.18
N LEU A 54 8.84 -4.15 1.89
CA LEU A 54 8.58 -4.99 0.72
C LEU A 54 8.12 -6.41 1.11
N PRO A 55 6.97 -6.59 1.80
CA PRO A 55 6.50 -7.91 2.20
C PRO A 55 6.47 -8.90 1.03
N ALA A 56 6.78 -10.17 1.30
CA ALA A 56 6.80 -11.21 0.29
C ALA A 56 5.43 -11.28 -0.42
N TRP A 57 5.42 -11.45 -1.74
CA TRP A 57 4.18 -11.40 -2.52
C TRP A 57 3.11 -12.39 -2.00
N ARG A 58 3.55 -13.58 -1.57
CA ARG A 58 2.67 -14.63 -1.01
C ARG A 58 2.09 -14.29 0.37
N GLU A 59 2.62 -13.31 1.09
CA GLU A 59 2.09 -12.93 2.41
C GLU A 59 1.02 -11.84 2.33
N ARG A 60 0.97 -11.10 1.22
CA ARG A 60 0.02 -10.00 1.03
C ARG A 60 -1.40 -10.55 0.91
N PRO A 61 -2.43 -9.85 1.40
CA PRO A 61 -3.82 -10.24 1.13
C PRO A 61 -4.11 -10.33 -0.36
N GLU A 62 -4.99 -11.25 -0.77
CA GLU A 62 -5.21 -11.55 -2.19
C GLU A 62 -5.64 -10.32 -2.98
N TYR A 63 -6.55 -9.51 -2.43
CA TYR A 63 -7.01 -8.29 -3.08
C TYR A 63 -5.85 -7.33 -3.32
N ILE A 64 -5.01 -7.11 -2.31
CA ILE A 64 -3.82 -6.24 -2.40
C ILE A 64 -2.83 -6.70 -3.47
N ARG A 65 -2.65 -8.01 -3.66
CA ARG A 65 -1.77 -8.55 -4.72
C ARG A 65 -2.24 -8.11 -6.11
N LYS A 66 -3.54 -8.12 -6.37
CA LYS A 66 -4.15 -7.79 -7.67
C LYS A 66 -4.36 -6.27 -7.85
N ASN A 67 -4.46 -5.54 -6.74
CA ASN A 67 -4.87 -4.13 -6.73
C ASN A 67 -3.77 -3.14 -6.33
N THR A 68 -2.51 -3.57 -6.33
CA THR A 68 -1.37 -2.65 -6.25
C THR A 68 -1.24 -1.86 -7.55
N VAL A 69 -1.41 -0.54 -7.48
CA VAL A 69 -1.32 0.39 -8.62
C VAL A 69 0.13 0.75 -8.89
N ALA A 70 0.87 1.09 -7.83
CA ALA A 70 2.26 1.48 -7.92
C ALA A 70 3.05 1.03 -6.69
N ARG A 71 4.35 0.81 -6.90
CA ARG A 71 5.36 0.70 -5.85
C ARG A 71 6.45 1.72 -6.13
N VAL A 72 6.67 2.61 -5.18
CA VAL A 72 7.62 3.72 -5.31
C VAL A 72 8.75 3.50 -4.31
N PRO A 73 10.02 3.49 -4.73
CA PRO A 73 11.15 3.35 -3.81
C PRO A 73 11.19 4.52 -2.83
N ALA A 74 11.68 4.27 -1.60
CA ALA A 74 11.98 5.35 -0.69
C ALA A 74 13.15 6.18 -1.25
N LEU A 75 13.05 7.51 -1.16
CA LEU A 75 14.11 8.42 -1.61
C LEU A 75 15.43 8.21 -0.86
N SER A 76 15.36 7.71 0.37
CA SER A 76 16.51 7.43 1.24
C SER A 76 16.95 5.97 1.23
N LEU A 77 16.51 5.15 0.27
CA LEU A 77 17.00 3.77 0.18
C LEU A 77 18.51 3.78 -0.10
N PRO A 78 19.33 3.05 0.67
CA PRO A 78 20.72 2.84 0.30
C PRO A 78 20.78 2.19 -1.09
N ARG A 79 21.71 2.68 -1.93
CA ARG A 79 21.91 2.19 -3.30
C ARG A 79 22.46 0.77 -3.32
#